data_AF-A0A7S2LF51-F1
#
_entry.id   AF-A0A7S2LF51-F1
#
_cell.length_a   1.000
_cell.length_b   1.000
_cell.length_c   1.000
_cell.angle_alpha   90.00
_cell.angle_beta   90.00
_cell.angle_gamma   90.00
#
_symmetry.space_group_name_H-M   'P 1'
#
loop_
_entity.id
_entity.type
_entity.pdbx_description
1 polymer ?
#
loop_
_entity_poly.entity_id
_entity_poly.type
_entity_poly.pdbx_seq_one_letter_code
_entity_poly.pdbx_strand_id
1 'polypeptide(L)'
;MMARRHNSRSQSSSKDGTNNDGHHFLESPSSQRKSPNNSSLARRAMVIRKDMNSIQKIKCVLGLVMIVVVMSLLNNIGGRQHHVLSERYDANDNNSAAETELLQALYDLPLPTTQKELVDLNDELAGLEPKFILQWAHHTLLAGNHNYLRSRETNGWNSHPLVQVTSFGPTGLVILDQLSKYNLLDTVPVITMDTLHLFKESYVFYDTVQSHYNSTLHLTTTKPVHIAHPPELDGDSVFKGFISSKVEFQDVYSPTLWKTDPRYYTKVTKIDPLQQKLEEWQTIMWITGRRRSQGGEREKLDVLEFDSFPPDEDNRRVRSQEDNNDNPFHSSKGRWKLNPLVYWSYDQVWNYIKANEVPYNLLYDLGFTSIGDEMTTTLPKKSHVGDAIYERSGRFVDLNRTECGLHSHLQKIKALKKHHEEAGEEWTVPELTCEKCIDLNEDTFLETVENNNLRDDSLLLLEFYSPFCGSCQEFAPVLNRLADYQIPNTVVARFDITEQNIPKYINQELFQVESTPTLYLVGHSPSFYAEMYSGKHEFDAILQWLTKKRNSR
;
A
#
# COMPACT_ATOMS: atom_id res chain seq x y z
N MET A 1 -63.91 4.46 18.13
CA MET A 1 -63.85 3.01 18.41
C MET A 1 -64.01 2.27 17.08
N MET A 2 -62.90 1.74 16.57
CA MET A 2 -62.82 1.09 15.26
C MET A 2 -63.12 -0.41 15.37
N ALA A 3 -63.92 -0.94 14.45
CA ALA A 3 -63.67 -2.25 13.83
C ALA A 3 -64.46 -2.43 12.51
N ARG A 4 -63.68 -2.58 11.44
CA ARG A 4 -63.81 -3.54 10.32
C ARG A 4 -64.97 -3.46 9.29
N ARG A 5 -64.47 -3.27 8.05
CA ARG A 5 -64.66 -4.07 6.81
C ARG A 5 -65.78 -3.72 5.82
N HIS A 6 -65.27 -3.27 4.66
CA HIS A 6 -65.53 -3.68 3.26
C HIS A 6 -66.88 -3.45 2.56
N ASN A 7 -66.76 -2.64 1.49
CA ASN A 7 -67.25 -2.77 0.11
C ASN A 7 -68.73 -3.09 -0.17
N SER A 8 -69.41 -2.17 -0.85
CA SER A 8 -69.69 -2.27 -2.30
C SER A 8 -70.53 -1.07 -2.83
N ARG A 9 -70.19 -0.59 -4.05
CA ARG A 9 -71.00 -0.04 -5.19
C ARG A 9 -72.40 0.54 -4.88
N SER A 10 -72.93 1.61 -5.48
CA SER A 10 -72.67 2.34 -6.75
C SER A 10 -73.73 3.44 -6.94
N GLN A 11 -73.39 4.52 -7.68
CA GLN A 11 -74.26 5.40 -8.52
C GLN A 11 -75.35 6.26 -7.80
N SER A 12 -75.69 7.50 -8.17
CA SER A 12 -75.63 8.27 -9.43
C SER A 12 -75.98 9.78 -9.22
N SER A 13 -75.58 10.60 -10.21
CA SER A 13 -76.15 11.89 -10.68
C SER A 13 -75.96 13.15 -9.80
N SER A 14 -75.65 14.35 -10.32
CA SER A 14 -76.11 15.00 -11.56
C SER A 14 -75.30 16.28 -11.92
N LYS A 15 -75.20 16.57 -13.24
CA LYS A 15 -75.32 17.87 -13.98
C LYS A 15 -74.39 19.07 -13.63
N ASP A 16 -73.95 19.99 -14.51
CA ASP A 16 -74.22 20.40 -15.91
C ASP A 16 -72.96 21.17 -16.43
N GLY A 17 -72.55 21.04 -17.70
CA GLY A 17 -72.52 22.14 -18.69
C GLY A 17 -71.08 22.51 -19.11
N THR A 18 -70.70 23.05 -20.28
CA THR A 18 -71.28 23.32 -21.60
C THR A 18 -70.10 23.65 -22.53
N ASN A 19 -70.15 23.17 -23.80
CA ASN A 19 -69.60 23.67 -25.07
C ASN A 19 -68.59 24.84 -25.11
N ASN A 20 -67.52 24.73 -25.92
CA ASN A 20 -67.53 25.32 -27.26
C ASN A 20 -66.35 24.90 -28.18
N ASP A 21 -66.71 24.77 -29.46
CA ASP A 21 -65.95 24.65 -30.70
C ASP A 21 -64.90 25.77 -30.88
N GLY A 22 -63.89 25.74 -31.75
CA GLY A 22 -63.62 25.05 -33.01
C GLY A 22 -62.72 25.95 -33.89
N HIS A 23 -62.24 25.41 -35.02
CA HIS A 23 -61.50 26.05 -36.15
C HIS A 23 -59.97 26.21 -36.04
N HIS A 24 -59.19 26.17 -37.12
CA HIS A 24 -59.09 25.35 -38.34
C HIS A 24 -57.81 25.85 -39.07
N PHE A 25 -56.99 24.93 -39.60
CA PHE A 25 -56.21 25.03 -40.87
C PHE A 25 -55.14 26.11 -41.11
N LEU A 26 -53.86 25.72 -41.27
CA LEU A 26 -53.10 25.61 -42.55
C LEU A 26 -51.55 25.54 -42.41
N GLU A 27 -50.99 24.50 -43.05
CA GLU A 27 -49.76 24.41 -43.89
C GLU A 27 -48.33 24.84 -43.46
N SER A 28 -47.47 23.80 -43.46
CA SER A 28 -46.18 23.66 -44.20
C SER A 28 -44.82 23.97 -43.53
N PRO A 29 -43.74 23.23 -43.92
CA PRO A 29 -42.58 22.93 -43.06
C PRO A 29 -41.31 23.71 -43.44
N SER A 30 -40.41 23.96 -42.47
CA SER A 30 -39.08 24.53 -42.75
C SER A 30 -37.91 23.83 -42.03
N SER A 31 -37.04 23.28 -42.89
CA SER A 31 -35.57 23.15 -42.78
C SER A 31 -34.91 22.65 -41.48
N GLN A 32 -34.44 21.40 -41.53
CA GLN A 32 -33.28 20.94 -40.76
C GLN A 32 -31.98 21.48 -41.36
N ARG A 33 -31.16 22.18 -40.57
CA ARG A 33 -29.71 22.36 -40.81
C ARG A 33 -28.94 21.45 -39.84
N LYS A 34 -28.23 20.46 -40.39
CA LYS A 34 -27.20 19.68 -39.68
C LYS A 34 -25.92 20.51 -39.61
N SER A 35 -25.33 20.66 -38.43
CA SER A 35 -23.94 21.11 -38.26
C SER A 35 -22.97 19.93 -38.42
N PRO A 36 -21.70 20.13 -38.82
CA PRO A 36 -20.75 19.04 -39.01
C PRO A 36 -20.09 18.62 -37.69
N ASN A 37 -19.87 17.31 -37.55
CA ASN A 37 -19.18 16.64 -36.45
C ASN A 37 -17.73 17.14 -36.24
N ASN A 38 -17.42 17.63 -35.04
CA ASN A 38 -16.07 17.99 -34.55
C ASN A 38 -15.17 16.80 -34.17
N SER A 39 -15.56 15.56 -34.46
CA SER A 39 -14.84 14.36 -33.99
C SER A 39 -13.69 13.87 -34.88
N SER A 40 -13.49 14.47 -36.07
CA SER A 40 -12.43 14.05 -37.01
C SER A 40 -11.14 14.88 -36.92
N LEU A 41 -11.20 16.10 -36.39
CA LEU A 41 -10.03 16.97 -36.20
C LEU A 41 -9.22 16.58 -34.95
N ALA A 42 -9.88 16.15 -33.87
CA ALA A 42 -9.22 15.68 -32.64
C ALA A 42 -8.42 14.38 -32.85
N ARG A 43 -8.91 13.47 -33.70
CA ARG A 43 -8.19 12.21 -34.02
C ARG A 43 -6.96 12.43 -34.90
N ARG A 44 -6.93 13.49 -35.73
CA ARG A 44 -5.75 13.83 -36.56
C ARG A 44 -4.66 14.57 -35.77
N ALA A 45 -5.01 15.35 -34.75
CA ALA A 45 -4.04 16.01 -33.87
C ALA A 45 -3.27 15.01 -32.97
N MET A 46 -3.89 13.89 -32.59
CA MET A 46 -3.30 12.89 -31.69
C MET A 46 -2.23 12.02 -32.36
N VAL A 47 -2.38 11.73 -33.66
CA VAL A 47 -1.39 10.93 -34.42
C VAL A 47 -0.13 11.74 -34.75
N ILE A 48 -0.27 13.05 -35.01
CA ILE A 48 0.87 13.94 -35.30
C ILE A 48 1.71 14.23 -34.04
N ARG A 49 1.09 14.24 -32.84
CA ARG A 49 1.79 14.44 -31.56
C ARG A 49 2.68 13.24 -31.17
N LYS A 50 2.31 12.02 -31.57
CA LYS A 50 3.05 10.79 -31.23
C LYS A 50 4.40 10.68 -31.97
N ASP A 51 4.46 11.21 -33.19
CA ASP A 51 5.69 11.23 -34.00
C ASP A 51 6.65 12.36 -33.58
N MET A 52 6.14 13.51 -33.12
CA MET A 52 6.98 14.61 -32.62
C MET A 52 7.69 14.29 -31.29
N ASN A 53 7.01 13.63 -30.35
CA ASN A 53 7.60 13.24 -29.07
C ASN A 53 8.71 12.18 -29.22
N SER A 54 8.60 11.31 -30.23
CA SER A 54 9.64 10.32 -30.55
C SER A 54 10.91 10.98 -31.10
N ILE A 55 10.76 12.06 -31.87
CA ILE A 55 11.87 12.84 -32.44
C ILE A 55 12.52 13.77 -31.40
N GLN A 56 11.76 14.33 -30.45
CA GLN A 56 12.29 15.10 -29.32
C GLN A 56 13.04 14.21 -28.32
N LYS A 57 12.57 13.00 -28.04
CA LYS A 57 13.27 12.02 -27.18
C LYS A 57 14.64 11.61 -27.74
N ILE A 58 14.77 11.45 -29.06
CA ILE A 58 16.07 11.14 -29.70
C ILE A 58 17.04 12.33 -29.62
N LYS A 59 16.55 13.56 -29.75
CA LYS A 59 17.38 14.77 -29.65
C LYS A 59 17.89 15.07 -28.24
N CYS A 60 17.07 14.83 -27.20
CA CYS A 60 17.51 15.01 -25.81
C CYS A 60 18.55 13.97 -25.36
N VAL A 61 18.37 12.70 -25.75
CA VAL A 61 19.31 11.63 -25.36
C VAL A 61 20.66 11.77 -26.07
N LEU A 62 20.69 12.16 -27.36
CA LEU A 62 21.94 12.42 -28.08
C LEU A 62 22.68 13.67 -27.60
N GLY A 63 21.94 14.71 -27.16
CA GLY A 63 22.53 15.93 -26.59
C GLY A 63 23.23 15.69 -25.26
N LEU A 64 22.62 14.90 -24.37
CA LEU A 64 23.18 14.55 -23.06
C LEU A 64 24.42 13.64 -23.17
N VAL A 65 24.42 12.67 -24.08
CA VAL A 65 25.57 11.77 -24.28
C VAL A 65 26.78 12.52 -24.85
N MET A 66 26.57 13.47 -25.77
CA MET A 66 27.66 14.30 -26.30
C MET A 66 28.28 15.23 -25.23
N ILE A 67 27.47 15.78 -24.32
CA ILE A 67 27.97 16.64 -23.23
C ILE A 67 28.81 15.83 -22.23
N VAL A 68 28.38 14.62 -21.88
CA VAL A 68 29.13 13.74 -20.96
C VAL A 68 30.46 13.27 -21.57
N VAL A 69 30.48 12.97 -22.88
CA VAL A 69 31.70 12.57 -23.60
C VAL A 69 32.67 13.75 -23.75
N VAL A 70 32.17 14.96 -24.03
CA VAL A 70 33.01 16.18 -24.12
C VAL A 70 33.57 16.58 -22.74
N MET A 71 32.78 16.47 -21.67
CA MET A 71 33.24 16.72 -20.29
C MET A 71 34.27 15.68 -19.82
N SER A 72 34.13 14.42 -20.23
CA SER A 72 35.10 13.36 -19.92
C SER A 72 36.41 13.50 -20.69
N LEU A 73 36.36 14.04 -21.92
CA LEU A 73 37.55 14.34 -22.72
C LEU A 73 38.29 15.60 -22.23
N LEU A 74 37.57 16.60 -21.71
CA LEU A 74 38.17 17.82 -21.16
C LEU A 74 38.83 17.60 -19.78
N ASN A 75 38.35 16.65 -18.98
CA ASN A 75 38.97 16.30 -17.70
C ASN A 75 40.30 15.53 -17.83
N ASN A 76 40.66 15.03 -19.02
CA ASN A 76 41.88 14.26 -19.24
C ASN A 76 43.06 15.11 -19.75
N ILE A 77 42.87 16.43 -19.91
CA ILE A 77 43.90 17.36 -20.39
C ILE A 77 43.93 18.58 -19.46
N GLY A 78 44.77 18.55 -18.42
CA GLY A 78 45.13 19.79 -17.71
C GLY A 78 45.40 19.64 -16.21
N GLY A 79 46.63 19.25 -15.86
CA GLY A 79 47.15 19.46 -14.51
C GLY A 79 47.75 20.86 -14.35
N ARG A 80 47.28 21.64 -13.38
CA ARG A 80 48.04 22.45 -12.40
C ARG A 80 47.17 23.53 -11.77
N GLN A 81 47.34 23.69 -10.45
CA GLN A 81 46.68 24.67 -9.59
C GLN A 81 47.11 26.12 -9.87
N HIS A 82 46.16 27.05 -9.84
CA HIS A 82 46.00 28.16 -8.87
C HIS A 82 45.38 29.42 -9.50
N HIS A 83 44.61 30.10 -8.65
CA HIS A 83 44.06 31.46 -8.74
C HIS A 83 42.67 31.65 -9.37
N VAL A 84 41.73 31.83 -8.44
CA VAL A 84 40.36 32.32 -8.58
C VAL A 84 40.38 33.74 -9.18
N LEU A 85 39.80 33.90 -10.37
CA LEU A 85 39.15 35.12 -10.81
C LEU A 85 37.83 34.75 -11.49
N SER A 86 36.81 35.53 -11.16
CA SER A 86 35.41 35.34 -11.45
C SER A 86 35.08 35.44 -12.93
N GLU A 87 34.52 34.38 -13.51
CA GLU A 87 33.55 34.47 -14.61
C GLU A 87 32.40 33.51 -14.30
N ARG A 88 31.26 34.08 -13.89
CA ARG A 88 29.97 33.40 -13.89
C ARG A 88 29.61 33.16 -15.36
N TYR A 89 29.74 31.91 -15.80
CA TYR A 89 29.11 31.45 -17.03
C TYR A 89 27.73 30.89 -16.67
N ASP A 90 26.68 31.50 -17.22
CA ASP A 90 25.25 31.26 -16.96
C ASP A 90 24.80 29.86 -17.43
N ALA A 91 25.03 28.84 -16.62
CA ALA A 91 24.46 27.51 -16.79
C ALA A 91 23.12 27.31 -16.04
N ASN A 92 22.70 28.28 -15.22
CA ASN A 92 21.51 28.16 -14.35
C ASN A 92 20.18 28.52 -15.02
N ASP A 93 20.16 29.42 -16.02
CA ASP A 93 18.90 29.90 -16.60
C ASP A 93 18.18 28.86 -17.49
N ASN A 94 18.94 28.06 -18.26
CA ASN A 94 18.36 27.06 -19.15
C ASN A 94 17.76 25.87 -18.40
N ASN A 95 18.36 25.46 -17.28
CA ASN A 95 17.79 24.42 -16.42
C ASN A 95 16.51 24.92 -15.75
N SER A 96 16.48 26.16 -15.26
CA SER A 96 15.28 26.73 -14.63
C SER A 96 14.08 26.79 -15.57
N ALA A 97 14.28 27.15 -16.85
CA ALA A 97 13.21 27.22 -17.84
C ALA A 97 12.63 25.83 -18.17
N ALA A 98 13.49 24.83 -18.38
CA ALA A 98 13.07 23.46 -18.66
C ALA A 98 12.33 22.81 -17.46
N GLU A 99 12.80 23.06 -16.23
CA GLU A 99 12.09 22.61 -15.02
C GLU A 99 10.70 23.27 -14.90
N THR A 100 10.59 24.55 -15.25
CA THR A 100 9.31 25.28 -15.22
C THR A 100 8.32 24.73 -16.26
N GLU A 101 8.79 24.43 -17.48
CA GLU A 101 7.96 23.85 -18.54
C GLU A 101 7.47 22.44 -18.15
N LEU A 102 8.35 21.62 -17.56
CA LEU A 102 7.99 20.30 -17.04
C LEU A 102 6.92 20.40 -15.95
N LEU A 103 7.10 21.30 -14.97
CA LEU A 103 6.12 21.49 -13.90
C LEU A 103 4.76 21.93 -14.45
N GLN A 104 4.74 22.86 -15.41
CA GLN A 104 3.50 23.29 -16.02
C GLN A 104 2.77 22.14 -16.74
N ALA A 105 3.51 21.27 -17.43
CA ALA A 105 2.93 20.09 -18.06
C ALA A 105 2.40 19.07 -17.04
N LEU A 106 3.09 18.89 -15.91
CA LEU A 106 2.63 18.02 -14.82
C LEU A 106 1.36 18.56 -14.16
N TYR A 107 1.28 19.87 -13.93
CA TYR A 107 0.13 20.51 -13.29
C TYR A 107 -1.19 20.35 -14.07
N ASP A 108 -1.12 20.09 -15.37
CA ASP A 108 -2.28 19.78 -16.20
C ASP A 108 -2.77 18.32 -16.07
N LEU A 109 -2.03 17.45 -15.35
CA LEU A 109 -2.40 16.04 -15.15
C LEU A 109 -3.33 15.87 -13.93
N PRO A 110 -4.59 15.43 -14.13
CA PRO A 110 -5.56 15.23 -13.05
C PRO A 110 -5.34 13.92 -12.30
N LEU A 111 -6.03 13.76 -11.16
CA LEU A 111 -6.16 12.44 -10.54
C LEU A 111 -6.90 11.46 -11.46
N PRO A 112 -6.46 10.19 -11.54
CA PRO A 112 -7.11 9.19 -12.38
C PRO A 112 -8.55 8.91 -11.96
N THR A 113 -9.40 8.65 -12.95
CA THR A 113 -10.78 8.17 -12.79
C THR A 113 -11.00 6.79 -13.37
N THR A 114 -9.98 6.23 -14.05
CA THR A 114 -9.98 4.88 -14.61
C THR A 114 -8.62 4.20 -14.43
N GLN A 115 -8.61 2.86 -14.40
CA GLN A 115 -7.36 2.11 -14.25
C GLN A 115 -6.33 2.45 -15.33
N LYS A 116 -6.79 2.71 -16.55
CA LYS A 116 -5.92 3.13 -17.66
C LYS A 116 -5.25 4.47 -17.38
N GLU A 117 -6.00 5.46 -16.91
CA GLU A 117 -5.44 6.77 -16.54
C GLU A 117 -4.43 6.66 -15.40
N LEU A 118 -4.63 5.72 -14.48
CA LEU A 118 -3.67 5.45 -13.39
C LEU A 118 -2.35 4.89 -13.93
N VAL A 119 -2.41 3.96 -14.88
CA VAL A 119 -1.22 3.41 -15.55
C VAL A 119 -0.51 4.51 -16.33
N ASP A 120 -1.25 5.25 -17.17
CA ASP A 120 -0.70 6.34 -17.99
C ASP A 120 -0.04 7.42 -17.11
N LEU A 121 -0.66 7.80 -16.00
CA LEU A 121 -0.08 8.76 -15.05
C LEU A 121 1.17 8.22 -14.35
N ASN A 122 1.17 6.96 -13.92
CA ASN A 122 2.36 6.35 -13.34
C ASN A 122 3.53 6.28 -14.32
N ASP A 123 3.25 6.05 -15.61
CA ASP A 123 4.27 6.09 -16.67
C ASP A 123 4.86 7.50 -16.87
N GLU A 124 4.03 8.55 -16.79
CA GLU A 124 4.50 9.95 -16.88
C GLU A 124 5.30 10.37 -15.63
N LEU A 125 4.91 9.89 -14.45
CA LEU A 125 5.62 10.17 -13.20
C LEU A 125 6.91 9.32 -13.03
N ALA A 126 7.04 8.23 -13.77
CA ALA A 126 8.17 7.32 -13.65
C ALA A 126 9.49 7.98 -14.03
N GLY A 127 10.49 7.83 -13.16
CA GLY A 127 11.84 8.37 -13.38
C GLY A 127 11.98 9.88 -13.15
N LEU A 128 10.93 10.59 -12.76
CA LEU A 128 11.03 11.98 -12.33
C LEU A 128 11.75 12.09 -10.98
N GLU A 129 12.47 13.19 -10.78
CA GLU A 129 13.01 13.53 -9.47
C GLU A 129 11.86 13.74 -8.46
N PRO A 130 12.00 13.28 -7.20
CA PRO A 130 10.95 13.35 -6.19
C PRO A 130 10.32 14.73 -6.00
N LYS A 131 11.11 15.81 -6.17
CA LYS A 131 10.62 17.19 -6.09
C LYS A 131 9.45 17.48 -7.04
N PHE A 132 9.49 16.95 -8.27
CA PHE A 132 8.45 17.19 -9.28
C PHE A 132 7.17 16.44 -8.93
N ILE A 133 7.32 15.21 -8.42
CA ILE A 133 6.19 14.38 -7.98
C ILE A 133 5.47 15.04 -6.78
N LEU A 134 6.23 15.57 -5.81
CA LEU A 134 5.69 16.28 -4.65
C LEU A 134 4.97 17.58 -5.05
N GLN A 135 5.55 18.37 -5.94
CA GLN A 135 4.95 19.61 -6.43
C GLN A 135 3.71 19.35 -7.27
N TRP A 136 3.71 18.30 -8.10
CA TRP A 136 2.52 17.86 -8.83
C TRP A 136 1.38 17.53 -7.86
N ALA A 137 1.62 16.64 -6.89
CA ALA A 137 0.58 16.24 -5.93
C ALA A 137 0.05 17.42 -5.12
N HIS A 138 0.93 18.35 -4.71
CA HIS A 138 0.55 19.59 -4.05
C HIS A 138 -0.33 20.45 -4.96
N HIS A 139 0.07 20.67 -6.21
CA HIS A 139 -0.72 21.46 -7.15
C HIS A 139 -2.10 20.84 -7.39
N THR A 140 -2.15 19.55 -7.68
CA THR A 140 -3.40 18.83 -7.96
C THR A 140 -4.43 18.94 -6.83
N LEU A 141 -3.99 19.01 -5.57
CA LEU A 141 -4.88 19.00 -4.40
C LEU A 141 -5.06 20.36 -3.70
N LEU A 142 -4.09 21.27 -3.80
CA LEU A 142 -4.03 22.50 -3.00
C LEU A 142 -3.93 23.79 -3.84
N ALA A 143 -3.30 23.77 -5.01
CA ALA A 143 -3.06 24.99 -5.81
C ALA A 143 -3.85 25.07 -7.14
N GLY A 144 -4.37 23.94 -7.62
CA GLY A 144 -5.06 23.84 -8.90
C GLY A 144 -6.52 24.34 -8.88
N ASN A 145 -7.05 24.64 -10.07
CA ASN A 145 -8.44 25.06 -10.32
C ASN A 145 -9.50 23.96 -10.02
N HIS A 146 -9.10 22.81 -9.47
CA HIS A 146 -10.01 21.73 -9.16
C HIS A 146 -10.75 22.06 -7.86
N ASN A 147 -12.08 22.18 -7.97
CA ASN A 147 -13.05 22.58 -6.95
C ASN A 147 -13.09 21.71 -5.67
N TYR A 148 -12.09 20.86 -5.39
CA TYR A 148 -12.08 19.99 -4.22
C TYR A 148 -12.19 20.77 -2.89
N LEU A 149 -11.66 21.98 -2.84
CA LEU A 149 -11.74 22.86 -1.68
C LEU A 149 -12.86 23.92 -1.75
N ARG A 150 -13.54 24.10 -2.89
CA ARG A 150 -14.49 25.21 -3.09
C ARG A 150 -15.97 24.86 -2.90
N SER A 151 -16.36 23.58 -2.90
CA SER A 151 -17.78 23.19 -2.81
C SER A 151 -18.24 22.65 -1.46
N ARG A 152 -17.43 22.79 -0.40
CA ARG A 152 -17.83 22.42 0.95
C ARG A 152 -17.58 23.60 1.88
N GLU A 153 -18.59 24.46 2.00
CA GLU A 153 -18.81 25.26 3.20
C GLU A 153 -19.05 24.29 4.37
N THR A 154 -17.98 23.65 4.85
CA THR A 154 -18.00 22.83 6.06
C THR A 154 -17.63 23.73 7.22
N ASN A 155 -18.66 24.21 7.91
CA ASN A 155 -18.70 24.56 9.33
C ASN A 155 -17.39 24.33 10.13
N GLY A 156 -16.34 25.12 9.90
CA GLY A 156 -15.18 25.25 10.78
C GLY A 156 -14.26 24.04 11.02
N TRP A 157 -14.15 23.06 10.11
CA TRP A 157 -13.20 21.93 10.28
C TRP A 157 -11.98 22.02 9.35
N ASN A 158 -10.78 21.79 9.93
CA ASN A 158 -9.46 21.78 9.28
C ASN A 158 -9.32 20.60 8.30
N SER A 159 -9.69 20.78 7.03
CA SER A 159 -9.44 19.80 5.97
C SER A 159 -7.98 19.82 5.53
N HIS A 160 -7.36 18.64 5.42
CA HIS A 160 -6.00 18.45 4.93
C HIS A 160 -5.99 17.35 3.85
N PRO A 161 -6.23 17.71 2.57
CA PRO A 161 -6.40 16.75 1.49
C PRO A 161 -5.10 16.03 1.09
N LEU A 162 -3.95 16.67 1.32
CA LEU A 162 -2.62 16.10 1.12
C LEU A 162 -1.85 16.12 2.44
N VAL A 163 -1.33 14.98 2.86
CA VAL A 163 -0.56 14.84 4.11
C VAL A 163 0.66 13.97 3.87
N GLN A 164 1.71 14.15 4.66
CA GLN A 164 2.79 13.16 4.75
C GLN A 164 2.53 12.23 5.95
N VAL A 165 2.65 10.92 5.75
CA VAL A 165 2.67 9.94 6.85
C VAL A 165 4.08 9.40 6.98
N THR A 166 4.69 9.55 8.17
CA THR A 166 6.09 9.17 8.38
C THR A 166 6.34 8.63 9.78
N SER A 167 7.16 7.58 9.88
CA SER A 167 7.78 7.13 11.13
C SER A 167 9.17 7.75 11.33
N PHE A 168 9.47 8.83 10.58
CA PHE A 168 10.78 9.48 10.48
C PHE A 168 11.94 8.53 10.14
N GLY A 169 11.66 7.53 9.30
CA GLY A 169 12.72 6.78 8.62
C GLY A 169 13.43 7.64 7.56
N PRO A 170 14.64 7.25 7.11
CA PRO A 170 15.47 8.01 6.17
C PRO A 170 14.71 8.56 4.96
N THR A 171 13.90 7.73 4.29
CA THR A 171 13.10 8.15 3.14
C THR A 171 12.05 9.20 3.49
N GLY A 172 11.38 9.04 4.63
CA GLY A 172 10.41 10.03 5.11
C GLY A 172 11.08 11.36 5.45
N LEU A 173 12.31 11.34 5.97
CA LEU A 173 13.09 12.53 6.25
C LEU A 173 13.53 13.26 4.97
N VAL A 174 13.91 12.53 3.91
CA VAL A 174 14.19 13.14 2.60
C VAL A 174 12.96 13.85 2.04
N ILE A 175 11.78 13.21 2.12
CA ILE A 175 10.52 13.82 1.68
C ILE A 175 10.23 15.09 2.49
N LEU A 176 10.39 15.02 3.81
CA LEU A 176 10.14 16.14 4.71
C LEU A 176 11.05 17.33 4.39
N ASP A 177 12.34 17.07 4.18
CA ASP A 177 13.32 18.09 3.78
C ASP A 177 12.99 18.70 2.41
N GLN A 178 12.56 17.90 1.44
CA GLN A 178 12.13 18.41 0.14
C GLN A 178 10.86 19.27 0.25
N LEU A 179 9.86 18.84 1.01
CA LEU A 179 8.66 19.64 1.27
C LEU A 179 9.04 20.99 1.91
N SER A 180 10.01 21.01 2.82
CA SER A 180 10.52 22.25 3.41
C SER A 180 11.22 23.15 2.37
N LYS A 181 12.17 22.60 1.60
CA LYS A 181 12.94 23.34 0.57
C LYS A 181 12.08 23.97 -0.51
N TYR A 182 10.96 23.36 -0.84
CA TYR A 182 10.01 23.88 -1.83
C TYR A 182 8.84 24.65 -1.22
N ASN A 183 8.91 25.03 0.07
CA ASN A 183 7.90 25.80 0.79
C ASN A 183 6.51 25.15 0.77
N LEU A 184 6.45 23.82 0.77
CA LEU A 184 5.20 23.05 0.78
C LEU A 184 4.79 22.65 2.20
N LEU A 185 5.74 22.62 3.13
CA LEU A 185 5.56 22.05 4.47
C LEU A 185 4.48 22.77 5.31
N ASP A 186 4.29 24.07 5.12
CA ASP A 186 3.23 24.85 5.79
C ASP A 186 1.82 24.36 5.44
N THR A 187 1.67 23.77 4.26
CA THR A 187 0.38 23.35 3.69
C THR A 187 0.19 21.84 3.65
N VAL A 188 1.27 21.07 3.83
CA VAL A 188 1.27 19.61 3.86
C VAL A 188 1.59 19.17 5.29
N PRO A 189 0.58 18.98 6.16
CA PRO A 189 0.83 18.54 7.52
C PRO A 189 1.39 17.11 7.55
N VAL A 190 2.07 16.82 8.64
CA VAL A 190 2.77 15.55 8.85
C VAL A 190 2.07 14.77 9.95
N ILE A 191 1.75 13.51 9.67
CA ILE A 191 1.26 12.55 10.64
C ILE A 191 2.41 11.61 10.99
N THR A 192 2.74 11.53 12.27
CA THR A 192 3.56 10.47 12.85
C THR A 192 2.74 9.64 13.82
N MET A 193 3.28 8.50 14.22
CA MET A 193 2.57 7.51 15.00
C MET A 193 3.39 7.15 16.24
N ASP A 194 2.79 7.34 17.40
CA ASP A 194 3.29 6.84 18.68
C ASP A 194 2.55 5.55 19.01
N THR A 195 3.25 4.42 18.90
CA THR A 195 2.71 3.11 19.23
C THR A 195 2.77 2.81 20.73
N LEU A 196 3.33 3.74 21.52
CA LEU A 196 3.73 3.59 22.93
C LEU A 196 4.87 2.58 23.17
N HIS A 197 5.47 2.10 22.09
CA HIS A 197 6.47 1.04 22.10
C HIS A 197 7.67 1.33 21.20
N LEU A 198 7.86 2.59 20.79
CA LEU A 198 9.05 3.00 20.06
C LEU A 198 10.27 3.01 20.99
N PHE A 199 11.47 3.01 20.40
CA PHE A 199 12.69 3.32 21.13
C PHE A 199 12.61 4.69 21.80
N LYS A 200 13.26 4.85 22.96
CA LYS A 200 13.37 6.15 23.64
C LYS A 200 14.02 7.19 22.74
N GLU A 201 15.03 6.76 21.99
CA GLU A 201 15.76 7.55 21.00
C GLU A 201 14.84 8.05 19.88
N SER A 202 13.82 7.28 19.49
CA SER A 202 12.84 7.74 18.50
C SER A 202 12.01 8.91 19.02
N TYR A 203 11.55 8.87 20.28
CA TYR A 203 10.81 9.99 20.87
C TYR A 203 11.67 11.26 20.95
N VAL A 204 12.91 11.14 21.43
CA VAL A 204 13.86 12.26 21.45
C VAL A 204 14.14 12.80 20.04
N PHE A 205 14.19 11.91 19.06
CA PHE A 205 14.39 12.31 17.67
C PHE A 205 13.18 13.05 17.09
N TYR A 206 11.95 12.74 17.52
CA TYR A 206 10.76 13.49 17.07
C TYR A 206 10.86 14.97 17.48
N ASP A 207 11.32 15.24 18.71
CA ASP A 207 11.58 16.62 19.19
C ASP A 207 12.68 17.31 18.37
N THR A 208 13.70 16.54 17.95
CA THR A 208 14.78 17.05 17.08
C THR A 208 14.24 17.46 15.71
N VAL A 209 13.38 16.64 15.10
CA VAL A 209 12.74 16.95 13.81
C VAL A 209 11.83 18.17 13.95
N GLN A 210 11.00 18.23 14.99
CA GLN A 210 10.14 19.38 15.27
C GLN A 210 10.96 20.67 15.41
N SER A 211 12.08 20.61 16.12
CA SER A 211 12.96 21.77 16.32
C SER A 211 13.68 22.19 15.03
N HIS A 212 14.06 21.23 14.19
CA HIS A 212 14.78 21.50 12.95
C HIS A 212 13.92 22.23 11.90
N TYR A 213 12.66 21.79 11.71
CA TYR A 213 11.74 22.42 10.76
C TYR A 213 10.86 23.52 11.39
N ASN A 214 10.92 23.66 12.71
CA ASN A 214 10.37 24.76 13.53
C ASN A 214 8.92 25.12 13.17
N SER A 215 8.62 26.40 12.95
CA SER A 215 7.27 26.96 12.79
C SER A 215 6.52 26.50 11.52
N THR A 216 7.21 25.82 10.60
CA THR A 216 6.62 25.35 9.34
C THR A 216 6.07 23.92 9.44
N LEU A 217 6.53 23.15 10.45
CA LEU A 217 6.13 21.76 10.60
C LEU A 217 4.86 21.62 11.45
N HIS A 218 3.75 21.37 10.76
CA HIS A 218 2.49 20.95 11.38
C HIS A 218 2.49 19.43 11.66
N LEU A 219 3.17 19.01 12.73
CA LEU A 219 3.25 17.62 13.14
C LEU A 219 2.07 17.22 14.04
N THR A 220 1.40 16.13 13.69
CA THR A 220 0.41 15.46 14.54
C THR A 220 0.85 14.04 14.83
N THR A 221 0.80 13.66 16.11
CA THR A 221 1.14 12.31 16.56
C THR A 221 -0.13 11.54 16.91
N THR A 222 -0.43 10.46 16.18
CA THR A 222 -1.52 9.54 16.54
C THR A 222 -1.07 8.61 17.66
N LYS A 223 -1.99 8.23 18.55
CA LYS A 223 -1.75 7.29 19.65
C LYS A 223 -2.63 6.05 19.52
N PRO A 224 -2.33 4.94 20.21
CA PRO A 224 -3.15 3.74 20.14
C PRO A 224 -4.58 4.03 20.61
N VAL A 225 -5.53 3.30 20.04
CA VAL A 225 -6.95 3.48 20.35
C VAL A 225 -7.44 2.34 21.22
N HIS A 226 -8.42 2.62 22.06
CA HIS A 226 -9.19 1.62 22.79
C HIS A 226 -10.53 1.42 22.08
N ILE A 227 -10.76 0.19 21.62
CA ILE A 227 -12.02 -0.23 21.01
C ILE A 227 -12.72 -1.16 22.00
N ALA A 228 -13.92 -0.78 22.44
CA ALA A 228 -14.76 -1.67 23.21
C ALA A 228 -15.31 -2.76 22.28
N HIS A 229 -15.26 -4.00 22.79
CA HIS A 229 -15.68 -5.27 22.19
C HIS A 229 -14.55 -6.01 21.43
N PRO A 230 -14.14 -7.22 21.90
CA PRO A 230 -13.33 -8.12 21.08
C PRO A 230 -14.15 -8.60 19.87
N PRO A 231 -13.48 -9.09 18.79
CA PRO A 231 -14.12 -9.46 17.52
C PRO A 231 -15.20 -10.56 17.58
N GLU A 232 -15.42 -11.21 18.73
CA GLU A 232 -16.27 -12.40 18.86
C GLU A 232 -17.73 -12.12 19.25
N LEU A 233 -18.14 -10.86 19.41
CA LEU A 233 -19.51 -10.54 19.81
C LEU A 233 -20.16 -9.56 18.83
N ASP A 234 -21.20 -10.08 18.15
CA ASP A 234 -22.07 -9.37 17.22
C ASP A 234 -22.55 -8.02 17.76
N GLY A 235 -22.30 -6.96 16.98
CA GLY A 235 -23.08 -5.74 16.95
C GLY A 235 -22.56 -4.59 17.82
N ASP A 236 -21.90 -3.64 17.16
CA ASP A 236 -21.51 -2.29 17.62
C ASP A 236 -20.24 -2.19 18.49
N SER A 237 -19.08 -2.26 17.84
CA SER A 237 -17.81 -1.78 18.41
C SER A 237 -17.90 -0.29 18.74
N VAL A 238 -17.63 0.09 20.01
CA VAL A 238 -17.64 1.50 20.45
C VAL A 238 -16.21 1.97 20.69
N PHE A 239 -15.77 2.98 19.94
CA PHE A 239 -14.53 3.70 20.23
C PHE A 239 -14.60 4.30 21.64
N LYS A 240 -13.69 3.89 22.53
CA LYS A 240 -13.67 4.36 23.93
C LYS A 240 -12.69 5.50 24.18
N GLY A 241 -11.74 5.74 23.28
CA GLY A 241 -10.78 6.82 23.41
C GLY A 241 -9.36 6.46 22.95
N PHE A 242 -8.44 7.40 23.12
CA PHE A 242 -7.01 7.19 22.89
C PHE A 242 -6.33 6.72 24.17
N ILE A 243 -5.40 5.79 24.02
CA ILE A 243 -4.51 5.31 25.07
C ILE A 243 -3.28 6.22 25.09
N SER A 244 -3.01 6.84 26.23
CA SER A 244 -2.02 7.91 26.33
C SER A 244 -0.66 7.47 26.85
N SER A 245 -0.57 6.27 27.45
CA SER A 245 0.65 5.76 28.06
C SER A 245 0.82 4.25 27.92
N LYS A 246 2.08 3.77 27.96
CA LYS A 246 2.39 2.33 27.92
C LYS A 246 1.76 1.54 29.07
N VAL A 247 1.59 2.17 30.25
CA VAL A 247 0.91 1.55 31.40
C VAL A 247 -0.56 1.33 31.09
N GLU A 248 -1.25 2.36 30.61
CA GLU A 248 -2.66 2.26 30.20
C GLU A 248 -2.85 1.23 29.08
N PHE A 249 -1.92 1.14 28.13
CA PHE A 249 -1.95 0.11 27.09
C PHE A 249 -1.88 -1.31 27.66
N GLN A 250 -1.06 -1.52 28.69
CA GLN A 250 -0.93 -2.80 29.37
C GLN A 250 -2.19 -3.16 30.14
N ASP A 251 -2.83 -2.18 30.77
CA ASP A 251 -4.07 -2.35 31.53
C ASP A 251 -5.26 -2.68 30.63
N VAL A 252 -5.34 -2.05 29.44
CA VAL A 252 -6.43 -2.26 28.47
C VAL A 252 -6.26 -3.57 27.70
N TYR A 253 -5.03 -3.90 27.30
CA TYR A 253 -4.75 -5.02 26.41
C TYR A 253 -3.89 -6.09 27.08
N SER A 254 -2.57 -5.96 26.98
CA SER A 254 -1.55 -6.84 27.57
C SER A 254 -0.16 -6.29 27.23
N PRO A 255 0.86 -6.44 28.10
CA PRO A 255 2.24 -6.07 27.79
C PRO A 255 2.86 -6.85 26.63
N THR A 256 2.24 -7.96 26.22
CA THR A 256 2.74 -8.85 25.17
C THR A 256 1.78 -8.99 24.00
N LEU A 257 0.81 -8.07 23.84
CA LEU A 257 -0.17 -8.13 22.74
C LEU A 257 0.49 -8.28 21.37
N TRP A 258 1.62 -7.62 21.15
CA TRP A 258 2.41 -7.71 19.92
C TRP A 258 2.92 -9.13 19.59
N LYS A 259 3.04 -10.03 20.59
CA LYS A 259 3.35 -11.45 20.40
C LYS A 259 2.08 -12.29 20.28
N THR A 260 1.12 -12.06 21.17
CA THR A 260 -0.06 -12.93 21.29
C THR A 260 -1.05 -12.71 20.16
N ASP A 261 -1.19 -11.46 19.70
CA ASP A 261 -1.98 -11.11 18.52
C ASP A 261 -1.32 -9.91 17.78
N PRO A 262 -0.31 -10.19 16.93
CA PRO A 262 0.40 -9.14 16.20
C PRO A 262 -0.51 -8.41 15.18
N ARG A 263 -1.60 -9.06 14.73
CA ARG A 263 -2.62 -8.46 13.84
C ARG A 263 -3.40 -7.39 14.60
N TYR A 264 -3.95 -7.75 15.75
CA TYR A 264 -4.71 -6.82 16.58
C TYR A 264 -3.84 -5.73 17.18
N TYR A 265 -2.62 -6.05 17.64
CA TYR A 265 -1.63 -5.04 18.04
C TYR A 265 -1.43 -3.99 16.94
N THR A 266 -1.19 -4.43 15.69
CA THR A 266 -1.00 -3.52 14.56
C THR A 266 -2.27 -2.73 14.27
N LYS A 267 -3.44 -3.35 14.37
CA LYS A 267 -4.73 -2.68 14.17
C LYS A 267 -4.90 -1.51 15.14
N VAL A 268 -4.79 -1.75 16.45
CA VAL A 268 -5.09 -0.74 17.48
C VAL A 268 -3.97 0.27 17.70
N THR A 269 -2.72 -0.08 17.40
CA THR A 269 -1.57 0.85 17.56
C THR A 269 -1.24 1.62 16.30
N LYS A 270 -1.69 1.15 15.11
CA LYS A 270 -1.25 1.72 13.84
C LYS A 270 -2.38 1.98 12.84
N ILE A 271 -3.15 0.97 12.49
CA ILE A 271 -4.14 1.10 11.41
C ILE A 271 -5.28 2.03 11.82
N ASP A 272 -5.96 1.70 12.92
CA ASP A 272 -7.16 2.42 13.37
C ASP A 272 -6.85 3.88 13.77
N PRO A 273 -5.77 4.19 14.53
CA PRO A 273 -5.40 5.57 14.82
C PRO A 273 -5.13 6.41 13.57
N LEU A 274 -4.42 5.85 12.58
CA LEU A 274 -4.12 6.55 11.35
C LEU A 274 -5.40 6.77 10.53
N GLN A 275 -6.22 5.73 10.38
CA GLN A 275 -7.47 5.83 9.63
C GLN A 275 -8.40 6.89 10.23
N GLN A 276 -8.55 6.91 11.56
CA GLN A 276 -9.34 7.92 12.26
C GLN A 276 -8.84 9.33 11.95
N LYS A 277 -7.52 9.55 11.97
CA LYS A 277 -6.92 10.86 11.70
C LYS A 277 -7.13 11.31 10.25
N LEU A 278 -6.93 10.41 9.29
CA LEU A 278 -7.13 10.69 7.87
C LEU A 278 -8.61 10.96 7.52
N GLU A 279 -9.54 10.33 8.24
CA GLU A 279 -10.97 10.60 8.11
C GLU A 279 -11.35 11.96 8.72
N GLU A 280 -10.87 12.26 9.92
CA GLU A 280 -11.03 13.56 10.59
C GLU A 280 -10.57 14.71 9.68
N TRP A 281 -9.43 14.52 9.01
CA TRP A 281 -8.84 15.52 8.10
C TRP A 281 -9.35 15.47 6.66
N GLN A 282 -10.26 14.53 6.35
CA GLN A 282 -10.79 14.34 5.00
C GLN A 282 -9.67 14.19 3.95
N THR A 283 -8.59 13.50 4.32
CA THR A 283 -7.42 13.32 3.47
C THR A 283 -7.79 12.55 2.20
N ILE A 284 -7.33 13.05 1.06
CA ILE A 284 -7.54 12.44 -0.26
C ILE A 284 -6.30 11.62 -0.65
N MET A 285 -5.12 12.16 -0.37
CA MET A 285 -3.83 11.54 -0.68
C MET A 285 -2.89 11.62 0.51
N TRP A 286 -2.18 10.53 0.79
CA TRP A 286 -1.05 10.58 1.72
C TRP A 286 0.27 10.20 1.04
N ILE A 287 1.35 10.85 1.46
CA ILE A 287 2.71 10.60 0.99
C ILE A 287 3.38 9.59 1.93
N THR A 288 4.04 8.58 1.36
CA THR A 288 4.78 7.54 2.13
C THR A 288 6.26 7.51 1.77
N GLY A 289 7.08 6.97 2.68
CA GLY A 289 8.50 6.70 2.46
C GLY A 289 8.81 5.29 1.92
N ARG A 290 7.89 4.67 1.16
CA ARG A 290 8.11 3.32 0.59
C ARG A 290 8.93 3.38 -0.70
N ARG A 291 9.83 2.41 -0.89
CA ARG A 291 10.71 2.28 -2.06
C ARG A 291 10.80 0.83 -2.53
N ARG A 292 10.99 0.61 -3.84
CA ARG A 292 11.18 -0.75 -4.40
C ARG A 292 12.40 -1.45 -3.84
N SER A 293 13.49 -0.70 -3.60
CA SER A 293 14.75 -1.24 -3.08
C SER A 293 14.67 -1.80 -1.65
N GLN A 294 13.51 -1.71 -0.99
CA GLN A 294 13.28 -2.26 0.35
C GLN A 294 12.82 -3.73 0.32
N GLY A 295 12.63 -4.30 -0.88
CA GLY A 295 12.34 -5.70 -1.12
C GLY A 295 10.92 -6.16 -0.74
N GLY A 296 10.65 -7.45 -0.99
CA GLY A 296 9.38 -8.09 -0.64
C GLY A 296 8.20 -7.48 -1.41
N GLU A 297 7.08 -7.23 -0.72
CA GLU A 297 5.88 -6.63 -1.33
C GLU A 297 6.10 -5.22 -1.91
N ARG A 298 7.26 -4.59 -1.66
CA ARG A 298 7.58 -3.25 -2.18
C ARG A 298 8.18 -3.25 -3.57
N GLU A 299 8.66 -4.38 -4.07
CA GLU A 299 9.40 -4.47 -5.34
C GLU A 299 8.57 -4.00 -6.55
N LYS A 300 7.24 -4.13 -6.45
CA LYS A 300 6.28 -3.78 -7.50
C LYS A 300 5.54 -2.47 -7.24
N LEU A 301 6.07 -1.60 -6.38
CA LEU A 301 5.42 -0.34 -6.04
C LEU A 301 5.33 0.62 -7.21
N ASP A 302 4.19 1.28 -7.37
CA ASP A 302 4.03 2.41 -8.28
C ASP A 302 4.25 3.75 -7.57
N VAL A 303 4.40 4.82 -8.34
CA VAL A 303 4.52 6.18 -7.79
C VAL A 303 3.21 6.57 -7.10
N LEU A 304 2.07 6.27 -7.72
CA LEU A 304 0.73 6.51 -7.23
C LEU A 304 -0.05 5.20 -7.13
N GLU A 305 -0.58 4.90 -5.95
CA GLU A 305 -1.46 3.75 -5.69
C GLU A 305 -2.81 4.22 -5.15
N PHE A 306 -3.88 3.46 -5.39
CA PHE A 306 -5.15 3.64 -4.68
C PHE A 306 -5.29 2.59 -3.58
N ASP A 307 -5.49 3.04 -2.33
CA ASP A 307 -5.77 2.18 -1.20
C ASP A 307 -7.28 2.11 -0.98
N SER A 308 -7.89 1.09 -1.57
CA SER A 308 -9.32 0.85 -1.41
C SER A 308 -9.65 0.48 0.04
N PHE A 309 -10.75 1.02 0.54
CA PHE A 309 -11.37 0.49 1.74
C PHE A 309 -11.83 -0.95 1.47
N PRO A 310 -11.76 -1.84 2.46
CA PRO A 310 -12.41 -3.14 2.35
C PRO A 310 -13.89 -2.93 2.00
N PRO A 311 -14.46 -3.70 1.05
CA PRO A 311 -15.91 -3.74 0.87
C PRO A 311 -16.52 -4.25 2.18
N ASP A 312 -17.21 -3.37 2.89
CA ASP A 312 -17.61 -3.51 4.29
C ASP A 312 -18.14 -4.89 4.70
N GLU A 313 -17.64 -5.41 5.84
CA GLU A 313 -18.46 -6.24 6.73
C GLU A 313 -19.18 -5.39 7.81
N ASP A 314 -18.85 -4.10 8.02
CA ASP A 314 -19.48 -3.35 9.13
C ASP A 314 -19.66 -1.81 9.01
N ASN A 315 -19.32 -1.10 7.93
CA ASN A 315 -19.83 0.28 7.81
C ASN A 315 -21.26 0.34 7.28
N ARG A 316 -22.15 0.57 8.26
CA ARG A 316 -23.34 1.44 8.20
C ARG A 316 -23.08 2.87 7.68
N ARG A 317 -22.06 3.12 6.87
CA ARG A 317 -21.92 4.37 6.11
C ARG A 317 -22.91 4.27 4.99
N VAL A 318 -24.04 4.95 5.19
CA VAL A 318 -25.01 5.40 4.20
C VAL A 318 -24.54 5.03 2.78
N ARG A 319 -24.94 3.86 2.29
CA ARG A 319 -25.26 3.75 0.87
C ARG A 319 -26.34 4.81 0.68
N SER A 320 -25.94 6.04 0.37
CA SER A 320 -26.82 6.88 -0.41
C SER A 320 -27.18 5.98 -1.57
N GLN A 321 -28.46 5.72 -1.76
CA GLN A 321 -29.00 4.87 -2.83
C GLN A 321 -28.71 5.46 -4.24
N GLU A 322 -27.64 6.24 -4.37
CA GLU A 322 -27.22 7.06 -5.50
C GLU A 322 -25.69 7.00 -5.75
N ASP A 323 -24.91 6.10 -5.12
CA ASP A 323 -23.52 5.87 -5.53
C ASP A 323 -23.49 5.06 -6.86
N ASN A 324 -24.13 5.61 -7.91
CA ASN A 324 -24.02 5.20 -9.31
C ASN A 324 -22.68 5.65 -9.93
N ASN A 325 -21.63 5.80 -9.10
CA ASN A 325 -20.35 6.31 -9.57
C ASN A 325 -19.48 5.14 -10.03
N ASP A 326 -19.45 4.93 -11.35
CA ASP A 326 -18.61 3.96 -12.05
C ASP A 326 -17.10 4.21 -11.84
N ASN A 327 -16.71 5.35 -11.22
CA ASN A 327 -15.32 5.63 -10.89
C ASN A 327 -14.80 4.67 -9.78
N PRO A 328 -13.82 3.78 -10.06
CA PRO A 328 -13.23 2.89 -9.06
C PRO A 328 -12.42 3.64 -7.99
N PHE A 329 -12.02 4.89 -8.25
CA PHE A 329 -11.18 5.71 -7.37
C PHE A 329 -11.95 6.83 -6.67
N HIS A 330 -13.27 6.68 -6.54
CA HIS A 330 -14.07 7.63 -5.77
C HIS A 330 -13.63 7.66 -4.30
N SER A 331 -13.65 8.82 -3.65
CA SER A 331 -13.18 8.98 -2.27
C SER A 331 -14.00 8.20 -1.23
N SER A 332 -15.22 7.76 -1.57
CA SER A 332 -15.98 6.82 -0.73
C SER A 332 -15.40 5.40 -0.75
N LYS A 333 -14.58 5.06 -1.75
CA LYS A 333 -14.01 3.72 -1.97
C LYS A 333 -12.57 3.58 -1.50
N GLY A 334 -11.87 4.67 -1.18
CA GLY A 334 -10.47 4.61 -0.73
C GLY A 334 -9.76 5.96 -0.74
N ARG A 335 -8.42 5.90 -0.68
CA ARG A 335 -7.53 7.08 -0.72
C ARG A 335 -6.30 6.84 -1.57
N TRP A 336 -5.73 7.90 -2.11
CA TRP A 336 -4.48 7.84 -2.87
C TRP A 336 -3.26 7.73 -1.94
N LYS A 337 -2.25 6.99 -2.40
CA LYS A 337 -0.93 6.87 -1.76
C LYS A 337 0.14 7.26 -2.75
N LEU A 338 1.00 8.19 -2.35
CA LEU A 338 2.11 8.69 -3.16
C LEU A 338 3.44 8.19 -2.60
N ASN A 339 4.26 7.58 -3.46
CA ASN A 339 5.59 7.06 -3.17
C ASN A 339 6.64 7.83 -3.99
N PRO A 340 6.95 9.10 -3.64
CA PRO A 340 7.79 9.96 -4.49
C PRO A 340 9.23 9.45 -4.64
N LEU A 341 9.71 8.63 -3.71
CA LEU A 341 11.05 8.02 -3.75
C LEU A 341 11.00 6.54 -4.16
N VAL A 342 9.95 6.08 -4.85
CA VAL A 342 9.73 4.67 -5.16
C VAL A 342 10.93 4.01 -5.88
N TYR A 343 11.63 4.77 -6.73
CA TYR A 343 12.79 4.32 -7.50
C TYR A 343 14.15 4.57 -6.83
N TRP A 344 14.20 5.26 -5.69
CA TRP A 344 15.46 5.54 -5.01
C TRP A 344 16.00 4.32 -4.27
N SER A 345 17.29 4.05 -4.45
CA SER A 345 18.07 3.09 -3.66
C SER A 345 18.30 3.59 -2.22
N TYR A 346 18.76 2.69 -1.35
CA TYR A 346 19.19 3.04 0.00
C TYR A 346 20.32 4.09 -0.01
N ASP A 347 21.30 3.92 -0.89
CA ASP A 347 22.45 4.82 -0.99
C ASP A 347 22.04 6.21 -1.47
N GLN A 348 21.11 6.33 -2.42
CA GLN A 348 20.59 7.63 -2.85
C GLN A 348 19.93 8.39 -1.70
N VAL A 349 19.15 7.69 -0.87
CA VAL A 349 18.51 8.27 0.33
C VAL A 349 19.57 8.79 1.30
N TRP A 350 20.59 7.99 1.62
CA TRP A 350 21.63 8.41 2.56
C TRP A 350 22.57 9.47 2.01
N ASN A 351 22.93 9.38 0.74
CA ASN A 351 23.70 10.43 0.06
C ASN A 351 22.97 11.76 0.12
N TYR A 352 21.64 11.77 -0.09
CA TYR A 352 20.84 12.97 0.08
C TYR A 352 20.87 13.47 1.53
N ILE A 353 20.61 12.61 2.52
CA ILE A 353 20.61 12.98 3.94
C ILE A 353 21.94 13.63 4.34
N LYS A 354 23.06 13.02 3.94
CA LYS A 354 24.40 13.53 4.26
C LYS A 354 24.73 14.82 3.52
N ALA A 355 24.42 14.90 2.22
CA ALA A 355 24.70 16.07 1.40
C ALA A 355 23.88 17.30 1.82
N ASN A 356 22.71 17.09 2.43
CA ASN A 356 21.78 18.14 2.83
C ASN A 356 21.69 18.32 4.35
N GLU A 357 22.56 17.65 5.11
CA GLU A 357 22.62 17.73 6.58
C GLU A 357 21.26 17.49 7.27
N VAL A 358 20.44 16.61 6.68
CA VAL A 358 19.11 16.27 7.21
C VAL A 358 19.29 15.52 8.54
N PRO A 359 18.65 15.95 9.64
CA PRO A 359 18.74 15.23 10.91
C PRO A 359 18.15 13.83 10.76
N TYR A 360 18.81 12.83 11.34
CA TYR A 360 18.36 11.43 11.35
C TYR A 360 18.57 10.81 12.73
N ASN A 361 17.85 9.72 13.01
CA ASN A 361 17.91 9.03 14.31
C ASN A 361 19.29 8.37 14.51
N LEU A 362 19.97 8.65 15.63
CA LEU A 362 21.31 8.11 15.91
C LEU A 362 21.38 6.58 16.03
N LEU A 363 20.24 5.90 16.17
CA LEU A 363 20.19 4.44 16.06
C LEU A 363 20.73 3.95 14.69
N TYR A 364 20.62 4.75 13.63
CA TYR A 364 21.24 4.41 12.34
C TYR A 364 22.78 4.37 12.42
N ASP A 365 23.42 5.20 13.27
CA ASP A 365 24.87 5.14 13.50
C ASP A 365 25.29 3.92 14.33
N LEU A 366 24.34 3.33 15.06
CA LEU A 366 24.54 2.04 15.76
C LEU A 366 24.32 0.83 14.85
N GLY A 367 24.07 1.06 13.56
CA GLY A 367 23.95 0.01 12.54
C GLY A 367 22.52 -0.47 12.28
N PHE A 368 21.49 0.15 12.87
CA PHE A 368 20.12 -0.11 12.45
C PHE A 368 19.92 0.41 11.01
N THR A 369 19.17 -0.31 10.19
CA THR A 369 18.86 0.11 8.80
C THR A 369 17.37 0.39 8.59
N SER A 370 16.52 -0.02 9.54
CA SER A 370 15.10 0.31 9.61
C SER A 370 14.66 0.25 11.07
N ILE A 371 13.88 1.25 11.52
CA ILE A 371 13.47 1.41 12.91
C ILE A 371 11.94 1.41 13.00
N GLY A 372 11.40 0.74 14.02
CA GLY A 372 10.00 0.87 14.44
C GLY A 372 9.88 0.57 15.93
N ASP A 373 8.90 -0.25 16.32
CA ASP A 373 8.73 -0.60 17.74
C ASP A 373 9.94 -1.39 18.27
N GLU A 374 10.37 -1.06 19.48
CA GLU A 374 11.59 -1.57 20.14
C GLU A 374 11.63 -3.10 20.13
N MET A 375 10.53 -3.73 20.52
CA MET A 375 10.44 -5.18 20.66
C MET A 375 10.40 -5.95 19.33
N THR A 376 10.25 -5.26 18.21
CA THR A 376 10.19 -5.85 16.86
C THR A 376 11.29 -5.32 15.95
N THR A 377 12.31 -4.66 16.50
CA THR A 377 13.43 -4.09 15.76
C THR A 377 14.76 -4.62 16.30
N THR A 378 15.63 -5.05 15.40
CA THR A 378 17.02 -5.43 15.67
C THR A 378 17.94 -4.87 14.60
N LEU A 379 19.25 -5.08 14.75
CA LEU A 379 20.21 -4.84 13.69
C LEU A 379 19.88 -5.70 12.45
N PRO A 380 20.16 -5.21 11.23
CA PRO A 380 19.93 -6.00 10.02
C PRO A 380 20.71 -7.31 10.06
N LYS A 381 20.11 -8.36 9.50
CA LYS A 381 20.73 -9.68 9.45
C LYS A 381 21.86 -9.67 8.44
N LYS A 382 23.08 -9.98 8.90
CA LYS A 382 24.28 -10.07 8.04
C LYS A 382 24.11 -11.07 6.88
N SER A 383 23.21 -12.04 7.02
CA SER A 383 22.88 -13.01 5.96
C SER A 383 22.27 -12.39 4.71
N HIS A 384 21.74 -11.16 4.81
CA HIS A 384 21.08 -10.45 3.71
C HIS A 384 21.93 -9.33 3.13
N VAL A 385 23.21 -9.19 3.50
CA VAL A 385 24.08 -8.12 2.97
C VAL A 385 24.12 -8.23 1.44
N GLY A 386 23.71 -7.16 0.75
CA GLY A 386 23.62 -7.10 -0.71
C GLY A 386 22.23 -7.40 -1.28
N ASP A 387 21.31 -7.96 -0.49
CA ASP A 387 19.92 -8.19 -0.88
C ASP A 387 19.07 -6.92 -0.70
N ALA A 388 18.03 -6.74 -1.53
CA ALA A 388 17.07 -5.63 -1.38
C ALA A 388 16.37 -5.63 0.00
N ILE A 389 16.15 -6.83 0.57
CA ILE A 389 15.53 -6.97 1.90
C ILE A 389 16.48 -6.60 3.06
N TYR A 390 17.78 -6.39 2.81
CA TYR A 390 18.77 -6.08 3.85
C TYR A 390 18.32 -4.93 4.75
N GLU A 391 17.89 -3.83 4.13
CA GLU A 391 17.47 -2.60 4.81
C GLU A 391 16.43 -2.89 5.89
N ARG A 392 15.55 -3.86 5.68
CA ARG A 392 14.43 -4.17 6.56
C ARG A 392 14.54 -5.51 7.27
N SER A 393 15.64 -6.24 7.07
CA SER A 393 15.87 -7.56 7.63
C SER A 393 15.91 -7.61 9.17
N GLY A 394 16.11 -6.46 9.83
CA GLY A 394 16.04 -6.30 11.28
C GLY A 394 14.64 -5.99 11.82
N ARG A 395 13.61 -5.87 10.97
CA ARG A 395 12.21 -5.59 11.39
C ARG A 395 11.43 -6.89 11.57
N PHE A 396 10.39 -6.83 12.40
CA PHE A 396 9.47 -7.93 12.67
C PHE A 396 10.19 -9.18 13.19
N VAL A 397 11.23 -9.00 14.00
CA VAL A 397 11.94 -10.14 14.60
C VAL A 397 10.98 -10.93 15.48
N ASP A 398 11.00 -12.25 15.33
CA ASP A 398 10.08 -13.22 15.93
C ASP A 398 8.61 -13.03 15.54
N LEU A 399 8.35 -12.22 14.50
CA LEU A 399 7.06 -12.11 13.81
C LEU A 399 7.28 -12.59 12.36
N ASN A 400 6.45 -13.51 11.88
CA ASN A 400 6.54 -14.09 10.53
C ASN A 400 6.07 -13.10 9.42
N ARG A 401 6.37 -11.80 9.55
CA ARG A 401 5.90 -10.72 8.65
C ARG A 401 7.05 -9.93 8.05
N THR A 402 6.91 -9.55 6.78
CA THR A 402 7.86 -8.68 6.05
C THR A 402 7.37 -7.23 5.98
N GLU A 403 6.08 -7.00 6.19
CA GLU A 403 5.44 -5.69 6.15
C GLU A 403 4.72 -5.31 7.44
N CYS A 404 4.66 -4.00 7.69
CA CYS A 404 3.81 -3.47 8.74
C CYS A 404 2.36 -3.65 8.28
N GLY A 405 1.47 -4.17 9.14
CA GLY A 405 0.07 -4.47 8.80
C GLY A 405 -0.80 -3.30 8.33
N LEU A 406 -0.24 -2.11 8.08
CA LEU A 406 -0.87 -1.07 7.26
C LEU A 406 -1.08 -1.48 5.79
N HIS A 407 -0.47 -2.57 5.32
CA HIS A 407 -0.62 -3.04 3.94
C HIS A 407 -1.02 -4.53 3.92
N SER A 408 -2.31 -4.80 3.86
CA SER A 408 -2.87 -6.16 3.96
C SER A 408 -3.11 -6.80 2.57
N HIS A 409 -2.08 -7.48 2.06
CA HIS A 409 -2.15 -8.27 0.82
C HIS A 409 -3.26 -9.35 0.86
N LEU A 410 -3.44 -10.02 2.00
CA LEU A 410 -4.45 -11.09 2.16
C LEU A 410 -5.90 -10.58 2.20
N GLN A 411 -6.14 -9.39 2.75
CA GLN A 411 -7.47 -8.78 2.72
C GLN A 411 -7.82 -8.31 1.31
N LYS A 412 -6.81 -7.82 0.56
CA LYS A 412 -6.97 -7.43 -0.85
C LYS A 412 -7.30 -8.62 -1.75
N ILE A 413 -6.63 -9.76 -1.58
CA ILE A 413 -6.93 -10.98 -2.35
C ILE A 413 -8.35 -11.50 -2.06
N LYS A 414 -8.75 -11.58 -0.78
CA LYS A 414 -10.12 -12.01 -0.40
C LYS A 414 -11.19 -11.07 -0.95
N ALA A 415 -10.93 -9.76 -0.92
CA ALA A 415 -11.84 -8.75 -1.49
C ALA A 415 -11.91 -8.82 -3.03
N LEU A 416 -10.79 -9.05 -3.71
CA LEU A 416 -10.74 -9.21 -5.17
C LEU A 416 -11.49 -10.46 -5.63
N LYS A 417 -11.28 -11.61 -4.97
CA LYS A 417 -11.99 -12.85 -5.30
C LYS A 417 -13.51 -12.67 -5.21
N LYS A 418 -13.99 -12.09 -4.10
CA LYS A 418 -15.41 -11.76 -3.91
C LYS A 418 -15.95 -10.82 -5.00
N HIS A 419 -15.18 -9.80 -5.39
CA HIS A 419 -15.56 -8.89 -6.46
C HIS A 419 -15.72 -9.58 -7.82
N HIS A 420 -14.81 -10.48 -8.20
CA HIS A 420 -14.93 -11.24 -9.45
C HIS A 420 -16.11 -12.22 -9.44
N GLU A 421 -16.34 -12.90 -8.31
CA GLU A 421 -17.50 -13.78 -8.11
C GLU A 421 -18.83 -13.00 -8.24
N GLU A 422 -18.91 -11.81 -7.65
CA GLU A 422 -20.08 -10.93 -7.72
C GLU A 422 -20.28 -10.32 -9.12
N ALA A 423 -19.20 -10.05 -9.85
CA ALA A 423 -19.23 -9.53 -11.22
C ALA A 423 -19.54 -10.61 -12.28
N GLY A 424 -19.58 -11.88 -11.90
CA GLY A 424 -19.72 -13.00 -12.83
C GLY A 424 -18.52 -13.12 -13.79
N GLU A 425 -17.38 -12.57 -13.42
CA GLU A 425 -16.14 -12.62 -14.18
C GLU A 425 -15.34 -13.87 -13.80
N GLU A 426 -14.78 -14.54 -14.80
CA GLU A 426 -13.95 -15.73 -14.58
C GLU A 426 -12.62 -15.33 -13.91
N TRP A 427 -12.50 -15.64 -12.62
CA TRP A 427 -11.28 -15.44 -11.85
C TRP A 427 -10.31 -16.58 -12.11
N THR A 428 -9.20 -16.29 -12.79
CA THR A 428 -8.17 -17.29 -13.10
C THR A 428 -7.11 -17.33 -11.98
N VAL A 429 -7.03 -18.46 -11.30
CA VAL A 429 -6.05 -18.71 -10.24
C VAL A 429 -4.76 -19.23 -10.89
N PRO A 430 -3.57 -18.67 -10.57
CA PRO A 430 -2.32 -19.24 -11.02
C PRO A 430 -2.18 -20.67 -10.52
N GLU A 431 -2.02 -21.63 -11.43
CA GLU A 431 -1.93 -23.04 -11.08
C GLU A 431 -0.55 -23.34 -10.49
N LEU A 432 -0.51 -23.62 -9.19
CA LEU A 432 0.68 -24.16 -8.52
C LEU A 432 0.48 -25.66 -8.35
N THR A 433 1.00 -26.47 -9.28
CA THR A 433 0.83 -27.92 -9.25
C THR A 433 1.97 -28.61 -8.51
N CYS A 434 1.63 -29.58 -7.68
CA CYS A 434 2.56 -30.55 -7.10
C CYS A 434 1.92 -31.94 -7.15
N GLU A 435 2.24 -32.74 -8.18
CA GLU A 435 1.60 -34.04 -8.42
C GLU A 435 1.77 -35.06 -7.28
N LYS A 436 2.85 -34.91 -6.50
CA LYS A 436 3.18 -35.82 -5.37
C LYS A 436 2.97 -35.19 -4.00
N CYS A 437 2.46 -33.97 -3.93
CA CYS A 437 2.06 -33.37 -2.67
C CYS A 437 0.62 -33.76 -2.35
N ILE A 438 0.29 -33.76 -1.06
CA ILE A 438 -1.10 -33.81 -0.62
C ILE A 438 -1.60 -32.38 -0.44
N ASP A 439 -2.62 -31.98 -1.19
CA ASP A 439 -3.32 -30.72 -0.92
C ASP A 439 -4.29 -30.92 0.24
N LEU A 440 -4.05 -30.19 1.31
CA LEU A 440 -4.80 -30.22 2.54
C LEU A 440 -5.76 -29.03 2.63
N ASN A 441 -6.85 -29.28 3.32
CA ASN A 441 -7.83 -28.32 3.76
C ASN A 441 -8.10 -28.51 5.26
N GLU A 442 -8.98 -27.71 5.86
CA GLU A 442 -9.25 -27.76 7.30
C GLU A 442 -9.67 -29.16 7.76
N ASP A 443 -10.56 -29.82 7.01
CA ASP A 443 -11.10 -31.14 7.34
C ASP A 443 -10.06 -32.27 7.16
N THR A 444 -9.34 -32.23 6.04
CA THR A 444 -8.36 -33.27 5.67
C THR A 444 -7.03 -33.11 6.39
N PHE A 445 -6.72 -31.94 6.95
CA PHE A 445 -5.52 -31.74 7.75
C PHE A 445 -5.51 -32.64 8.99
N LEU A 446 -6.61 -32.63 9.77
CA LEU A 446 -6.73 -33.45 10.97
C LEU A 446 -6.67 -34.93 10.61
N GLU A 447 -7.41 -35.33 9.59
CA GLU A 447 -7.39 -36.69 9.07
C GLU A 447 -5.96 -37.08 8.64
N THR A 448 -5.26 -36.24 7.90
CA THR A 448 -3.89 -36.51 7.43
C THR A 448 -2.90 -36.64 8.58
N VAL A 449 -3.02 -35.78 9.58
CA VAL A 449 -2.19 -35.82 10.79
C VAL A 449 -2.46 -37.07 11.62
N GLU A 450 -3.71 -37.50 11.72
CA GLU A 450 -4.13 -38.65 12.52
C GLU A 450 -3.95 -40.00 11.78
N ASN A 451 -4.30 -40.06 10.49
CA ASN A 451 -4.26 -41.27 9.65
C ASN A 451 -2.87 -41.59 9.09
N ASN A 452 -1.95 -40.62 8.95
CA ASN A 452 -0.57 -40.95 8.56
C ASN A 452 0.21 -41.69 9.66
N ASN A 453 -0.44 -42.11 10.76
CA ASN A 453 0.21 -42.69 11.93
C ASN A 453 1.49 -41.90 12.27
N LEU A 454 1.41 -40.59 12.50
CA LEU A 454 2.57 -39.80 12.99
C LEU A 454 3.13 -40.33 14.35
N ARG A 455 2.51 -41.41 14.88
CA ARG A 455 2.95 -42.28 15.98
C ARG A 455 4.11 -43.23 15.62
N ASP A 456 4.33 -43.53 14.34
CA ASP A 456 5.35 -44.48 13.82
C ASP A 456 6.57 -43.75 13.20
N ASP A 457 7.03 -42.67 13.84
CA ASP A 457 8.16 -41.81 13.39
C ASP A 457 7.99 -41.11 12.03
N SER A 458 6.78 -41.11 11.47
CA SER A 458 6.42 -40.34 10.27
C SER A 458 6.36 -38.83 10.56
N LEU A 459 6.69 -38.03 9.54
CA LEU A 459 6.71 -36.56 9.56
C LEU A 459 5.86 -35.99 8.42
N LEU A 460 5.27 -34.82 8.63
CA LEU A 460 4.56 -34.06 7.61
C LEU A 460 5.30 -32.74 7.37
N LEU A 461 5.85 -32.55 6.18
CA LEU A 461 6.36 -31.27 5.71
C LEU A 461 5.20 -30.50 5.06
N LEU A 462 4.69 -29.50 5.77
CA LEU A 462 3.53 -28.72 5.37
C LEU A 462 3.95 -27.34 4.87
N GLU A 463 3.62 -27.01 3.62
CA GLU A 463 3.67 -25.66 3.07
C GLU A 463 2.31 -24.96 3.26
N PHE A 464 2.32 -23.77 3.85
CA PHE A 464 1.23 -22.81 3.71
C PHE A 464 1.53 -21.83 2.58
N TYR A 465 0.64 -21.75 1.60
CA TYR A 465 0.88 -20.98 0.37
C TYR A 465 -0.34 -20.18 -0.07
N SER A 466 -0.10 -19.25 -1.00
CA SER A 466 -1.14 -18.55 -1.76
C SER A 466 -0.80 -18.66 -3.26
N PRO A 467 -1.74 -19.05 -4.13
CA PRO A 467 -1.49 -19.14 -5.57
C PRO A 467 -1.17 -17.77 -6.21
N PHE A 468 -1.57 -16.67 -5.57
CA PHE A 468 -1.30 -15.31 -6.04
C PHE A 468 0.05 -14.74 -5.54
N CYS A 469 0.77 -15.49 -4.72
CA CYS A 469 2.05 -15.05 -4.16
C CYS A 469 3.21 -15.41 -5.10
N GLY A 470 3.96 -14.40 -5.56
CA GLY A 470 5.13 -14.59 -6.41
C GLY A 470 6.18 -15.49 -5.77
N SER A 471 6.44 -15.34 -4.47
CA SER A 471 7.38 -16.19 -3.74
C SER A 471 6.91 -17.66 -3.64
N CYS A 472 5.59 -17.91 -3.60
CA CYS A 472 5.06 -19.28 -3.65
C CYS A 472 5.22 -19.89 -5.06
N GLN A 473 5.03 -19.07 -6.10
CA GLN A 473 5.28 -19.47 -7.49
C GLN A 473 6.75 -19.82 -7.73
N GLU A 474 7.67 -19.03 -7.19
CA GLU A 474 9.10 -19.31 -7.26
C GLU A 474 9.51 -20.53 -6.42
N PHE A 475 8.83 -20.78 -5.30
CA PHE A 475 9.13 -21.90 -4.42
C PHE A 475 8.52 -23.23 -4.87
N ALA A 476 7.41 -23.23 -5.62
CA ALA A 476 6.73 -24.45 -6.05
C ALA A 476 7.65 -25.48 -6.74
N PRO A 477 8.59 -25.11 -7.64
CA PRO A 477 9.56 -26.06 -8.19
C PRO A 477 10.44 -26.74 -7.14
N VAL A 478 10.79 -26.03 -6.05
CA VAL A 478 11.58 -26.58 -4.95
C VAL A 478 10.76 -27.59 -4.15
N LEU A 479 9.49 -27.28 -3.86
CA LEU A 479 8.60 -28.20 -3.14
C LEU A 479 8.31 -29.46 -3.96
N ASN A 480 8.07 -29.32 -5.26
CA ASN A 480 7.89 -30.46 -6.17
C ASN A 480 9.11 -31.38 -6.14
N ARG A 481 10.31 -30.80 -6.18
CA ARG A 481 11.56 -31.56 -6.09
C ARG A 481 11.70 -32.28 -4.74
N LEU A 482 11.26 -31.68 -3.64
CA LEU A 482 11.24 -32.32 -2.31
C LEU A 482 10.27 -33.51 -2.27
N ALA A 483 9.06 -33.36 -2.84
CA ALA A 483 8.08 -34.45 -2.95
C ALA A 483 8.60 -35.59 -3.86
N ASP A 484 9.26 -35.24 -4.97
CA ASP A 484 9.88 -36.20 -5.89
C ASP A 484 11.02 -37.00 -5.27
N TYR A 485 11.79 -36.36 -4.39
CA TYR A 485 12.93 -37.00 -3.72
C TYR A 485 12.50 -38.11 -2.75
N GLN A 486 11.22 -38.16 -2.36
CA GLN A 486 10.66 -39.18 -1.45
C GLN A 486 11.49 -39.31 -0.16
N ILE A 487 11.55 -38.23 0.60
CA ILE A 487 12.28 -38.20 1.87
C ILE A 487 11.73 -39.30 2.79
N PRO A 488 12.58 -40.21 3.33
CA PRO A 488 12.10 -41.33 4.14
C PRO A 488 11.25 -40.85 5.32
N ASN A 489 10.10 -41.51 5.50
CA ASN A 489 9.11 -41.23 6.55
C ASN A 489 8.63 -39.76 6.56
N THR A 490 8.64 -39.06 5.42
CA THR A 490 8.15 -37.69 5.33
C THR A 490 7.13 -37.56 4.20
N VAL A 491 5.93 -37.10 4.56
CA VAL A 491 4.88 -36.73 3.62
C VAL A 491 5.00 -35.24 3.33
N VAL A 492 4.94 -34.85 2.05
CA VAL A 492 4.92 -33.44 1.65
C VAL A 492 3.49 -33.02 1.38
N ALA A 493 3.06 -31.95 2.01
CA ALA A 493 1.70 -31.45 1.91
C ALA A 493 1.65 -29.93 1.77
N ARG A 494 0.53 -29.44 1.28
CA ARG A 494 0.30 -28.04 0.96
C ARG A 494 -1.04 -27.61 1.49
N PHE A 495 -1.15 -26.36 1.92
CA PHE A 495 -2.38 -25.77 2.44
C PHE A 495 -2.55 -24.38 1.86
N ASP A 496 -3.61 -24.18 1.08
CA ASP A 496 -3.94 -22.89 0.50
C ASP A 496 -4.63 -21.99 1.55
N ILE A 497 -3.95 -20.91 1.95
CA ILE A 497 -4.48 -19.98 2.95
C ILE A 497 -5.48 -18.96 2.39
N THR A 498 -5.73 -18.98 1.08
CA THR A 498 -6.69 -18.08 0.42
C THR A 498 -8.11 -18.62 0.49
N GLU A 499 -8.26 -19.94 0.54
CA GLU A 499 -9.54 -20.63 0.52
C GLU A 499 -10.10 -20.86 1.93
N GLN A 500 -9.24 -21.14 2.91
CA GLN A 500 -9.67 -21.63 4.23
C GLN A 500 -8.87 -21.05 5.38
N ASN A 501 -9.37 -21.24 6.61
CA ASN A 501 -8.68 -20.84 7.82
C ASN A 501 -7.51 -21.78 8.12
N ILE A 502 -6.46 -21.24 8.76
CA ILE A 502 -5.32 -22.04 9.21
C ILE A 502 -5.83 -23.12 10.17
N PRO A 503 -5.47 -24.40 9.96
CA PRO A 503 -6.05 -25.50 10.72
C PRO A 503 -5.60 -25.45 12.17
N LYS A 504 -6.49 -25.86 13.07
CA LYS A 504 -6.22 -26.00 14.52
C LYS A 504 -6.11 -27.48 14.87
N TYR A 505 -5.35 -27.82 15.90
CA TYR A 505 -5.33 -29.17 16.47
C TYR A 505 -5.86 -29.12 17.90
N ILE A 506 -6.94 -29.85 18.20
CA ILE A 506 -7.57 -29.89 19.54
C ILE A 506 -7.77 -28.46 20.10
N ASN A 507 -8.33 -27.56 19.27
CA ASN A 507 -8.58 -26.15 19.59
C ASN A 507 -7.34 -25.30 19.93
N GLN A 508 -6.13 -25.76 19.62
CA GLN A 508 -4.89 -24.99 19.80
C GLN A 508 -4.40 -24.40 18.46
N GLU A 509 -3.99 -23.14 18.50
CA GLU A 509 -3.33 -22.47 17.37
C GLU A 509 -1.85 -22.84 17.34
N LEU A 510 -1.48 -23.70 16.39
CA LEU A 510 -0.13 -24.27 16.31
C LEU A 510 0.71 -23.65 15.20
N PHE A 511 0.06 -23.04 14.21
CA PHE A 511 0.70 -22.52 13.02
C PHE A 511 0.63 -20.99 13.03
N GLN A 512 1.80 -20.36 13.11
CA GLN A 512 1.95 -18.92 12.97
C GLN A 512 2.28 -18.60 11.51
N VAL A 513 1.25 -18.59 10.66
CA VAL A 513 1.38 -18.28 9.22
C VAL A 513 1.09 -16.81 9.01
N GLU A 514 2.14 -16.00 8.93
CA GLU A 514 1.98 -14.56 8.72
C GLU A 514 2.52 -14.06 7.37
N SER A 515 3.22 -14.92 6.62
CA SER A 515 3.64 -14.73 5.23
C SER A 515 3.62 -16.06 4.47
N THR A 516 3.70 -16.03 3.14
CA THR A 516 3.75 -17.25 2.31
C THR A 516 4.93 -17.17 1.32
N PRO A 517 5.61 -18.29 1.00
CA PRO A 517 5.38 -19.62 1.56
C PRO A 517 5.91 -19.72 3.00
N THR A 518 5.18 -20.40 3.88
CA THR A 518 5.66 -20.76 5.22
C THR A 518 5.69 -22.28 5.35
N LEU A 519 6.82 -22.85 5.79
CA LEU A 519 6.97 -24.29 5.96
C LEU A 519 6.94 -24.69 7.43
N TYR A 520 6.27 -25.79 7.71
CA TYR A 520 6.26 -26.46 9.01
C TYR A 520 6.62 -27.93 8.87
N LEU A 521 7.33 -28.45 9.87
CA LEU A 521 7.47 -29.87 10.11
C LEU A 521 6.56 -30.29 11.25
N VAL A 522 5.63 -31.20 10.97
CA VAL A 522 4.61 -31.68 11.91
C VAL A 522 4.86 -33.15 12.23
N GLY A 523 4.65 -33.55 13.49
CA GLY A 523 4.81 -34.93 13.95
C GLY A 523 4.27 -35.14 15.37
N HIS A 524 4.44 -36.36 15.93
CA HIS A 524 3.74 -36.77 17.16
C HIS A 524 4.61 -37.34 18.32
N SER A 525 5.94 -37.31 18.25
CA SER A 525 6.81 -37.94 19.27
C SER A 525 7.61 -36.92 20.09
N PRO A 526 7.54 -36.89 21.44
CA PRO A 526 6.67 -37.68 22.34
C PRO A 526 5.23 -37.13 22.49
N SER A 527 4.92 -36.01 21.84
CA SER A 527 3.60 -35.40 21.73
C SER A 527 3.47 -34.69 20.37
N PHE A 528 2.24 -34.36 19.97
CA PHE A 528 2.03 -33.53 18.77
C PHE A 528 2.86 -32.23 18.83
N TYR A 529 3.54 -31.90 17.74
CA TYR A 529 4.27 -30.65 17.59
C TYR A 529 4.22 -30.17 16.14
N ALA A 530 4.39 -28.87 15.96
CA ALA A 530 4.62 -28.22 14.68
C ALA A 530 5.85 -27.31 14.83
N GLU A 531 6.89 -27.52 14.03
CA GLU A 531 8.10 -26.70 14.04
C GLU A 531 8.23 -25.92 12.73
N MET A 532 8.23 -24.59 12.82
CA MET A 532 8.40 -23.71 11.66
C MET A 532 9.83 -23.79 11.12
N TYR A 533 9.97 -23.92 9.81
CA TYR A 533 11.24 -23.78 9.12
C TYR A 533 11.58 -22.30 8.91
N SER A 534 12.79 -21.89 9.30
CA SER A 534 13.28 -20.51 9.21
C SER A 534 14.51 -20.33 8.32
N GLY A 535 14.92 -21.40 7.63
CA GLY A 535 16.07 -21.39 6.72
C GLY A 535 15.73 -20.89 5.32
N LYS A 536 16.68 -21.05 4.39
CA LYS A 536 16.49 -20.69 2.98
C LYS A 536 15.50 -21.64 2.29
N HIS A 537 14.63 -21.11 1.43
CA HIS A 537 13.69 -21.88 0.62
C HIS A 537 14.35 -22.56 -0.60
N GLU A 538 15.50 -23.19 -0.36
CA GLU A 538 16.30 -23.92 -1.35
C GLU A 538 16.25 -25.42 -1.03
N PHE A 539 16.26 -26.26 -2.07
CA PHE A 539 16.15 -27.73 -1.93
C PHE A 539 17.15 -28.31 -0.94
N ASP A 540 18.45 -27.97 -1.09
CA ASP A 540 19.52 -28.53 -0.26
C ASP A 540 19.41 -28.08 1.20
N ALA A 541 18.99 -26.83 1.44
CA ALA A 541 18.84 -26.28 2.79
C ALA A 541 17.70 -26.98 3.55
N ILE A 542 16.55 -27.18 2.89
CA ILE A 542 15.39 -27.87 3.47
C ILE A 542 15.72 -29.35 3.69
N LEU A 543 16.34 -30.02 2.72
CA LEU A 543 16.73 -31.43 2.84
C LEU A 543 17.73 -31.67 3.98
N GLN A 544 18.73 -30.80 4.13
CA GLN A 544 19.68 -30.86 5.24
C GLN A 544 18.99 -30.66 6.59
N TRP A 545 18.08 -29.70 6.68
CA TRP A 545 17.31 -29.45 7.89
C TRP A 545 16.43 -30.65 8.26
N LEU A 546 15.68 -31.21 7.31
CA LEU A 546 14.85 -32.40 7.53
C LEU A 546 15.69 -33.61 7.96
N THR A 547 16.82 -33.84 7.31
CA THR A 547 17.74 -34.93 7.65
C THR A 547 18.27 -34.78 9.08
N LYS A 548 18.64 -33.56 9.47
CA LYS A 548 19.09 -33.26 10.84
C LYS A 548 17.97 -33.51 11.86
N LYS A 549 16.75 -33.07 11.56
CA LYS A 549 15.59 -33.23 12.45
C LYS A 549 15.21 -34.68 12.66
N ARG A 550 15.30 -35.48 11.60
CA ARG A 550 15.11 -36.93 11.67
C ARG A 550 16.19 -37.60 12.52
N ASN A 551 17.45 -37.24 12.35
CA ASN A 551 18.56 -37.87 13.09
C ASN A 551 18.64 -37.44 14.57
N SER A 552 17.98 -36.33 14.94
CA SER A 552 17.93 -35.83 16.32
C SER A 552 16.79 -36.43 17.15
N ARG A 553 16.02 -37.35 16.56
CA ARG A 553 14.94 -38.12 17.17
C ARG A 553 15.35 -39.56 17.20
#